data_AF-A0A062VJK2-F1
#
_entry.id   AF-A0A062VJK2-F1
#
_cell.length_a   1.000
_cell.length_b   1.000
_cell.length_c   1.000
_cell.angle_alpha   90.00
_cell.angle_beta   90.00
_cell.angle_gamma   90.00
#
_symmetry.space_group_name_H-M   'P 1'
#
loop_
_entity.id
_entity.type
_entity.pdbx_description
1 polymer ?
#
loop_
_entity_poly.entity_id
_entity_poly.type
_entity_poly.pdbx_seq_one_letter_code
_entity_poly.pdbx_strand_id
1 'polypeptide(L)' 'MTVEPVEVTYHHEEGTWWAESDQMPGFSAWGKVLSSVQASVAEEFSDRFDSSARPLVERDDSGTVLLRRPSSVRSGPIA' A
#
# COMPACT_ATOMS: atom_id res chain seq x y z
N MET A 1 -8.18 8.49 -18.58
CA MET A 1 -7.58 7.20 -18.21
C MET A 1 -7.51 7.15 -16.70
N THR A 2 -8.28 6.28 -16.07
CA THR A 2 -8.23 6.08 -14.61
C THR A 2 -6.98 5.26 -14.30
N VAL A 3 -6.14 5.75 -13.39
CA VAL A 3 -4.98 4.97 -12.92
C VAL A 3 -5.49 3.95 -11.92
N GLU A 4 -5.23 2.66 -12.17
CA GLU A 4 -5.63 1.59 -11.27
C GLU A 4 -4.91 1.73 -9.91
N PRO A 5 -5.54 1.41 -8.77
CA PRO A 5 -4.86 1.42 -7.47
C PRO A 5 -3.64 0.49 -7.46
N VAL A 6 -2.67 0.74 -6.60
CA VAL A 6 -1.75 -0.30 -6.13
C VAL A 6 -2.45 -1.06 -5.01
N GLU A 7 -2.43 -2.38 -5.09
CA GLU A 7 -3.06 -3.25 -4.11
C GLU A 7 -1.98 -4.04 -3.38
N VAL A 8 -2.08 -4.07 -2.05
CA VAL A 8 -1.17 -4.80 -1.17
C VAL A 8 -1.99 -5.72 -0.29
N THR A 9 -1.58 -6.97 -0.20
CA THR A 9 -2.16 -7.98 0.70
C THR A 9 -1.21 -8.25 1.85
N TYR A 10 -1.72 -8.16 3.07
CA TYR A 10 -1.01 -8.50 4.29
C TYR A 10 -1.42 -9.87 4.78
N HIS A 11 -0.40 -10.63 5.14
CA HIS A 11 -0.47 -11.99 5.60
C HIS A 11 0.01 -12.08 7.04
N HIS A 12 -0.58 -12.95 7.84
CA HIS A 12 -0.12 -13.21 9.21
C HIS A 12 0.02 -14.71 9.49
N GLU A 13 1.27 -15.17 9.49
CA GLU A 13 1.62 -16.58 9.65
C GLU A 13 2.67 -16.73 10.75
N GLU A 14 2.48 -17.70 11.64
CA GLU A 14 3.42 -18.03 12.72
C GLU A 14 3.88 -16.81 13.56
N GLY A 15 2.96 -15.86 13.78
CA GLY A 15 3.25 -14.63 14.53
C GLY A 15 4.15 -13.66 13.78
N THR A 16 4.18 -13.72 12.45
CA THR A 16 4.94 -12.83 11.57
C THR A 16 3.99 -12.27 10.53
N TRP A 17 4.01 -10.94 10.38
CA TRP A 17 3.32 -10.24 9.30
C TRP A 17 4.23 -10.18 8.09
N TRP A 18 3.69 -10.37 6.90
CA TRP A 18 4.36 -10.09 5.64
C TRP A 18 3.39 -9.49 4.62
N ALA A 19 3.92 -8.85 3.59
CA ALA A 19 3.11 -8.16 2.59
C ALA A 19 3.58 -8.47 1.16
N GLU A 20 2.63 -8.54 0.24
CA GLU A 20 2.87 -8.75 -1.19
C GLU A 20 2.04 -7.81 -2.05
N SER A 21 2.50 -7.57 -3.28
CA SER A 21 1.79 -6.81 -4.29
C SER A 21 2.28 -7.19 -5.69
N ASP A 22 1.37 -7.62 -6.56
CA ASP A 22 1.67 -7.91 -7.97
C ASP A 22 2.18 -6.67 -8.73
N GLN A 23 1.80 -5.47 -8.26
CA GLN A 23 2.19 -4.22 -8.89
C GLN A 23 3.55 -3.71 -8.39
N MET A 24 4.13 -4.34 -7.36
CA MET A 24 5.47 -4.02 -6.84
C MET A 24 6.41 -5.23 -7.01
N PRO A 25 6.84 -5.57 -8.24
CA PRO A 25 7.72 -6.70 -8.45
C PRO A 25 9.03 -6.54 -7.68
N GLY A 26 9.44 -7.59 -6.96
CA GLY A 26 10.64 -7.60 -6.13
C GLY A 26 10.52 -6.86 -4.79
N PHE A 27 9.32 -6.36 -4.44
CA PHE A 27 9.03 -5.88 -3.09
C PHE A 27 8.88 -7.05 -2.12
N SER A 28 9.46 -6.93 -0.93
CA SER A 28 9.20 -7.83 0.19
C SER A 28 9.27 -7.06 1.51
N ALA A 29 8.23 -7.15 2.33
CA ALA A 29 8.23 -6.62 3.69
C ALA A 29 7.71 -7.68 4.66
N TRP A 30 8.39 -7.82 5.81
CA TRP A 30 7.99 -8.72 6.88
C TRP A 30 8.39 -8.17 8.25
N GLY A 31 7.66 -8.55 9.29
CA GLY A 31 7.95 -8.10 10.65
C GLY A 31 7.00 -8.68 11.69
N LYS A 32 7.35 -8.54 12.97
CA LYS A 32 6.49 -9.00 14.09
C LYS A 32 5.29 -8.10 14.34
N VAL A 33 5.28 -6.89 13.78
CA VAL A 33 4.26 -5.87 14.03
C VAL A 33 3.73 -5.36 12.70
N LEU A 34 2.41 -5.42 12.51
CA LEU A 34 1.74 -4.98 11.28
C LEU A 34 2.14 -3.55 10.88
N SER A 35 2.13 -2.60 11.83
CA SER A 35 2.46 -1.20 11.54
C SER A 35 3.89 -0.99 11.01
N SER A 36 4.84 -1.85 11.39
CA SER A 36 6.20 -1.82 10.83
C SER A 36 6.20 -2.25 9.37
N VAL A 37 5.43 -3.29 9.02
CA VAL A 37 5.29 -3.75 7.63
C VAL A 37 4.55 -2.71 6.79
N GLN A 38 3.53 -2.06 7.35
CA GLN A 38 2.81 -0.96 6.68
C GLN A 38 3.68 0.26 6.41
N ALA A 39 4.66 0.54 7.28
CA ALA A 39 5.64 1.61 7.04
C ALA A 39 6.54 1.26 5.85
N SER A 40 7.08 0.04 5.79
CA SER A 40 7.89 -0.40 4.64
C SER A 40 7.10 -0.39 3.33
N VAL A 41 5.82 -0.82 3.35
CA VAL A 41 4.93 -0.70 2.19
C VAL A 41 4.74 0.77 1.78
N ALA A 42 4.62 1.68 2.75
CA ALA A 42 4.47 3.11 2.49
C ALA A 42 5.67 3.71 1.76
N GLU A 43 6.86 3.37 2.24
CA GLU A 43 8.14 3.85 1.70
C GLU A 43 8.33 3.33 0.27
N GLU A 44 8.20 2.03 0.07
CA GLU A 44 8.34 1.41 -1.26
C GLU A 44 7.29 1.89 -2.26
N PHE A 45 6.05 2.08 -1.82
CA PHE A 45 5.01 2.66 -2.66
C PHE A 45 5.36 4.09 -3.09
N SER A 46 5.88 4.90 -2.16
CA SER A 46 6.23 6.31 -2.45
C SER A 46 7.47 6.43 -3.35
N ASP A 47 8.41 5.50 -3.24
CA ASP A 47 9.61 5.46 -4.07
C ASP A 47 9.30 5.04 -5.52
N ARG A 48 8.31 4.16 -5.70
CA ARG A 48 7.97 3.59 -7.02
C ARG A 48 6.83 4.31 -7.74
N PHE A 49 5.90 4.89 -6.99
CA PHE A 49 4.70 5.50 -7.56
C PHE A 49 4.51 6.92 -7.06
N ASP A 50 4.00 7.76 -7.97
CA ASP A 50 3.48 9.05 -7.58
C ASP A 50 2.18 8.85 -6.78
N SER A 51 2.30 8.97 -5.45
CA SER A 51 1.20 8.88 -4.49
C SER A 51 0.12 9.95 -4.70
N SER A 52 0.39 11.00 -5.49
CA SER A 52 -0.62 11.98 -5.90
C SER A 52 -1.47 11.52 -7.08
N ALA A 53 -0.96 10.60 -7.89
CA ALA A 53 -1.61 10.10 -9.10
C ALA A 53 -2.24 8.72 -8.92
N ARG A 54 -1.71 7.89 -8.03
CA ARG A 54 -2.13 6.51 -7.85
C ARG A 54 -2.55 6.26 -6.39
N PRO A 55 -3.74 5.70 -6.13
CA PRO A 55 -4.15 5.33 -4.78
C PRO A 55 -3.47 4.01 -4.34
N LEU A 56 -3.28 3.84 -3.03
CA LEU A 56 -2.83 2.60 -2.41
C LEU A 56 -3.99 1.97 -1.62
N VAL A 57 -4.23 0.68 -1.84
CA VAL A 57 -5.24 -0.12 -1.15
C VAL A 57 -4.55 -1.27 -0.44
N GLU A 58 -4.67 -1.28 0.89
CA GLU A 58 -4.08 -2.27 1.79
C GLU A 58 -5.19 -3.18 2.31
N ARG A 59 -5.02 -4.50 2.16
CA ARG A 59 -5.98 -5.52 2.58
C ARG A 59 -5.33 -6.64 3.37
N ASP A 60 -6.09 -7.35 4.18
CA ASP A 60 -5.66 -8.64 4.73
C ASP A 60 -6.02 -9.81 3.79
N ASP A 61 -5.59 -11.02 4.18
CA ASP A 61 -5.92 -12.30 3.54
C ASP A 61 -7.41 -12.55 3.26
N SER A 62 -8.30 -11.99 4.08
CA SER A 62 -9.75 -12.14 3.89
C SER A 62 -10.32 -11.20 2.82
N GLY A 63 -9.48 -10.32 2.26
CA GLY A 63 -9.87 -9.23 1.39
C GLY A 63 -10.45 -8.03 2.14
N THR A 64 -10.37 -8.01 3.47
CA THR A 64 -10.83 -6.88 4.27
C THR A 64 -9.86 -5.72 4.08
N VAL A 65 -10.40 -4.56 3.74
CA VAL A 65 -9.61 -3.34 3.55
C VAL A 65 -9.15 -2.82 4.91
N LEU A 66 -7.84 -2.79 5.12
CA LEU A 66 -7.19 -2.27 6.32
C LEU A 66 -6.99 -0.75 6.21
N LEU A 67 -6.53 -0.29 5.05
CA LEU A 67 -6.26 1.12 4.80
C LEU A 67 -6.45 1.45 3.32
N ARG A 68 -7.01 2.63 3.05
CA ARG A 68 -7.02 3.24 1.71
C ARG A 68 -6.33 4.57 1.79
N ARG A 69 -5.24 4.72 1.03
CA ARG A 69 -4.57 6.02 0.85
C ARG A 69 -5.06 6.59 -0.47
N PRO A 70 -5.93 7.61 -0.44
CA PRO A 70 -6.42 8.21 -1.66
C PRO A 70 -5.25 8.83 -2.43
N SER A 71 -5.33 8.81 -3.76
CA SER A 71 -4.45 9.64 -4.57
C SER A 71 -4.65 11.08 -4.13
N SER A 72 -3.55 11.75 -3.79
CA SER A 72 -3.59 13.14 -3.34
C SER A 72 -3.93 14.02 -4.54
N VAL A 73 -5.22 14.11 -4.89
CA VAL A 73 -5.69 15.09 -5.87
C VAL A 73 -5.37 16.44 -5.25
N ARG A 74 -4.34 17.10 -5.79
CA ARG A 74 -4.00 18.47 -5.48
C ARG A 74 -5.26 19.30 -5.72
N SER A 75 -6.01 19.59 -4.66
CA SER A 75 -7.01 20.65 -4.71
C SER A 75 -6.21 21.92 -4.99
N GLY A 76 -6.21 22.34 -6.25
CA GLY A 76 -5.63 23.61 -6.65
C GLY A 76 -6.23 24.73 -5.81
N PRO A 77 -5.50 25.83 -5.57
CA PRO A 77 -6.09 26.98 -4.91
C PRO A 77 -7.31 27.42 -5.70
N ILE A 78 -8.47 27.43 -5.04
CA ILE A 78 -9.62 28.19 -5.48
C ILE A 78 -9.15 29.65 -5.52
N ALA A 79 -9.32 30.26 -6.69
CA ALA A 79 -8.79 31.56 -7.10
C ALA A 79 -9.02 32.70 -6.08
#